data_AF-A0A7C5Q6S6-F1
#
_entry.id   AF-A0A7C5Q6S6-F1
#
_cell.length_a   1.000
_cell.length_b   1.000
_cell.length_c   1.000
_cell.angle_alpha   90.00
_cell.angle_beta   90.00
_cell.angle_gamma   90.00
#
_symmetry.space_group_name_H-M   'P 1'
#
loop_
_entity.id
_entity.type
_entity.pdbx_description
1 polymer ?
#
loop_
_entity_poly.entity_id
_entity_poly.type
_entity_poly.pdbx_seq_one_letter_code
_entity_poly.pdbx_strand_id
1 'polypeptide(L)'
;MQLERVIGRYTGKEKGPLLICFGGMHGNEPAGVRALEIMFKMLEVEPLSNPDFSFKGRLLGLRGNLRALQAKKRYIVKDLNRQWTPE
;
A
#
# COMPACT_ATOMS: atom_id res chain seq x y z
N MET A 1 -11.90 14.97 2.14
CA MET A 1 -11.32 14.39 0.91
C MET A 1 -11.46 12.88 0.96
N GLN A 2 -11.83 12.27 -0.16
CA GLN A 2 -11.94 10.81 -0.27
C GLN A 2 -10.54 10.21 -0.34
N LEU A 3 -10.29 9.14 0.44
CA LEU A 3 -8.99 8.46 0.39
C LEU A 3 -8.93 7.59 -0.87
N GLU A 4 -7.87 7.76 -1.66
CA GLU A 4 -7.63 6.93 -2.83
C GLU A 4 -7.27 5.49 -2.45
N ARG A 5 -7.78 4.52 -3.22
CA ARG A 5 -7.48 3.09 -2.98
C ARG A 5 -6.00 2.78 -3.19
N VAL A 6 -5.43 3.35 -4.23
CA VAL A 6 -4.03 3.15 -4.60
C VAL A 6 -3.19 4.17 -3.83
N ILE A 7 -2.19 3.68 -3.11
CA ILE A 7 -1.21 4.52 -2.43
C ILE A 7 -0.15 4.96 -3.44
N GLY A 8 0.32 4.02 -4.25
CA GLY A 8 1.32 4.26 -5.28
C GLY A 8 1.58 3.03 -6.14
N ARG A 9 2.30 3.24 -7.23
CA ARG A 9 2.79 2.20 -8.15
C ARG A 9 4.21 2.54 -8.54
N TYR A 10 5.12 1.59 -8.39
CA TYR A 10 6.50 1.73 -8.84
C TYR A 10 6.85 0.56 -9.75
N THR A 11 7.33 0.83 -10.96
CA THR A 11 7.73 -0.20 -11.93
C THR A 11 9.17 0.04 -12.32
N GLY A 12 10.01 -0.98 -12.14
CA GLY A 12 11.38 -0.96 -12.58
C GLY A 12 11.51 -1.18 -14.09
N LYS A 13 12.72 -0.94 -14.63
CA LYS A 13 13.02 -1.17 -16.05
C LYS A 13 13.10 -2.65 -16.39
N GLU A 14 13.60 -3.45 -15.46
CA GLU A 14 13.76 -4.90 -15.63
C GLU A 14 12.46 -5.63 -15.27
N LYS A 15 12.14 -6.69 -16.04
CA LYS A 15 11.03 -7.58 -15.71
C LYS A 15 11.29 -8.29 -14.39
N GLY A 16 10.23 -8.53 -13.62
CA GLY A 16 10.29 -9.16 -12.32
C GLY A 16 8.89 -9.34 -11.73
N PRO A 17 8.78 -9.79 -10.48
CA PRO A 17 7.49 -10.08 -9.85
C PRO A 17 6.65 -8.82 -9.64
N LEU A 18 5.34 -9.02 -9.52
CA LEU A 18 4.43 -8.03 -8.94
C LEU A 18 4.29 -8.29 -7.45
N LEU A 19 4.76 -7.35 -6.63
CA LEU A 19 4.48 -7.32 -5.20
C LEU A 19 3.26 -6.42 -4.94
N ILE A 20 2.25 -6.96 -4.27
CA ILE A 20 1.06 -6.21 -3.85
C ILE A 20 1.09 -6.10 -2.32
N CYS A 21 1.10 -4.87 -1.82
CA CYS A 21 1.11 -4.60 -0.38
C CYS A 21 -0.17 -3.87 0.03
N PHE A 22 -0.85 -4.40 1.05
CA PHE A 22 -2.01 -3.77 1.66
C PHE A 22 -1.64 -3.15 3.00
N GLY A 23 -2.00 -1.88 3.19
CA GLY A 23 -1.96 -1.20 4.49
C GLY A 23 -3.36 -0.82 4.94
N GLY A 24 -3.63 -0.79 6.25
CA GLY A 24 -4.91 -0.32 6.78
C GLY A 24 -6.07 -1.27 6.48
N MET A 25 -5.84 -2.58 6.57
CA MET A 25 -6.90 -3.58 6.53
C MET A 25 -7.93 -3.32 7.63
N HIS A 26 -7.45 -2.99 8.82
CA HIS A 26 -8.25 -2.36 9.87
C HIS A 26 -8.00 -0.86 9.88
N GLY A 27 -9.06 -0.07 10.00
CA GLY A 27 -8.97 1.38 9.88
C GLY A 27 -8.32 2.11 11.05
N ASN A 28 -8.20 1.44 12.21
CA ASN A 28 -7.46 1.94 13.37
C ASN A 28 -5.95 1.64 13.29
N GLU A 29 -5.46 1.02 12.20
CA GLU A 29 -4.06 0.63 12.00
C GLU A 29 -3.43 1.38 10.80
N PRO A 30 -3.22 2.71 10.87
CA PRO A 30 -2.75 3.50 9.73
C PRO A 30 -1.25 3.36 9.42
N ALA A 31 -0.47 2.71 10.30
CA ALA A 31 0.99 2.66 10.19
C ALA A 31 1.46 2.05 8.86
N GLY A 32 0.84 0.95 8.41
CA GLY A 32 1.17 0.32 7.13
C GLY A 32 0.88 1.22 5.92
N VAL A 33 -0.16 2.05 5.98
CA VAL A 33 -0.46 3.03 4.93
C VAL A 33 0.64 4.08 4.86
N ARG A 34 1.04 4.64 6.01
CA ARG A 34 2.11 5.64 6.09
C ARG A 34 3.45 5.09 5.64
N ALA A 35 3.78 3.85 6.02
CA ALA A 35 5.01 3.18 5.58
C ALA A 35 5.06 3.04 4.06
N LEU A 36 3.95 2.65 3.41
CA LEU A 36 3.88 2.58 1.96
C LEU A 36 4.01 3.96 1.30
N GLU A 37 3.37 5.00 1.86
CA GLU A 37 3.51 6.38 1.36
C GLU A 37 4.97 6.86 1.41
N ILE A 38 5.68 6.60 2.51
CA ILE A 38 7.09 6.93 2.65
C ILE A 38 7.93 6.12 1.67
N MET A 39 7.69 4.82 1.59
CA MET A 39 8.45 3.93 0.72
C MET A 39 8.32 4.34 -0.76
N PHE A 40 7.15 4.77 -1.23
CA PHE A 40 7.01 5.22 -2.63
C PHE A 40 7.83 6.47 -2.90
N LYS A 41 7.83 7.44 -1.97
CA LYS A 41 8.71 8.61 -2.06
C LYS A 41 10.17 8.21 -2.07
N MET A 42 10.58 7.25 -1.24
CA MET A 42 11.95 6.77 -1.24
C MET A 42 12.34 6.12 -2.57
N LEU A 43 11.46 5.30 -3.17
CA LEU A 43 11.72 4.69 -4.48
C LEU A 43 11.83 5.71 -5.63
N GLU A 44 11.17 6.85 -5.52
CA GLU A 44 11.31 7.95 -6.49
C GLU A 44 12.67 8.65 -6.38
N VAL A 45 13.18 8.81 -5.16
CA VAL A 45 14.45 9.52 -4.92
C VAL A 45 15.66 8.60 -5.03
N GLU A 46 15.51 7.30 -4.75
CA GLU A 46 16.61 6.33 -4.71
C GLU A 46 17.51 6.36 -5.97
N PRO A 47 16.98 6.37 -7.21
CA PRO A 47 17.83 6.42 -8.41
C PRO A 47 18.64 7.71 -8.55
N LEU A 48 18.23 8.80 -7.87
CA LEU A 48 18.94 10.09 -7.89
C LEU A 48 20.16 10.08 -6.96
N SER A 49 20.05 9.41 -5.80
CA SER A 49 21.13 9.31 -4.81
C SER A 49 22.00 8.06 -4.95
N ASN A 50 21.49 7.03 -5.64
CA ASN A 50 22.14 5.74 -5.81
C ASN A 50 22.00 5.29 -7.30
N PRO A 51 22.91 5.74 -8.19
CA PRO A 51 22.80 5.46 -9.62
C PRO A 51 22.82 3.97 -10.00
N ASP A 52 23.41 3.13 -9.14
CA ASP A 52 23.48 1.68 -9.33
C ASP A 52 22.22 0.95 -8.86
N PHE A 53 21.25 1.66 -8.28
CA PHE A 53 19.98 1.09 -7.87
C PHE A 53 19.21 0.53 -9.09
N SER A 54 18.98 -0.78 -9.07
CA SER A 54 18.07 -1.44 -10.02
C SER A 54 16.89 -2.06 -9.29
N PHE A 55 15.69 -1.66 -9.72
CA PHE A 55 14.44 -2.28 -9.30
C PHE A 55 13.95 -3.23 -10.39
N LYS A 56 13.55 -4.46 -10.01
CA LYS A 56 13.06 -5.48 -10.93
C LYS A 56 11.61 -5.83 -10.63
N GLY A 57 10.74 -5.67 -11.63
CA GLY A 57 9.31 -5.91 -11.48
C GLY A 57 8.51 -4.69 -11.05
N ARG A 58 7.46 -4.90 -10.26
CA ARG A 58 6.50 -3.86 -9.89
C ARG A 58 6.05 -3.98 -8.44
N LEU A 59 5.89 -2.84 -7.78
CA LEU A 59 5.22 -2.72 -6.50
C LEU A 59 3.92 -1.91 -6.63
N LEU A 60 2.84 -2.47 -6.08
CA LEU A 60 1.53 -1.82 -5.96
C LEU A 60 1.16 -1.74 -4.47
N GLY A 61 0.98 -0.53 -3.96
CA GLY A 61 0.53 -0.30 -2.58
C GLY A 61 -0.95 0.10 -2.55
N LEU A 62 -1.71 -0.53 -1.66
CA LEU A 62 -3.16 -0.35 -1.56
C LEU A 62 -3.59 -0.02 -0.13
N ARG A 63 -4.58 0.86 -0.01
CA ARG A 63 -5.33 1.05 1.23
C ARG A 63 -6.40 -0.03 1.35
N GLY A 64 -6.48 -0.65 2.52
CA GLY A 64 -7.47 -1.64 2.91
C GLY A 64 -8.85 -1.00 3.16
N ASN A 65 -9.37 -1.01 4.37
CA ASN A 65 -10.73 -0.52 4.60
C ASN A 65 -10.80 1.03 4.60
N LEU A 66 -11.03 1.64 3.43
CA LEU A 66 -11.09 3.11 3.26
C LEU A 66 -12.06 3.80 4.22
N ARG A 67 -13.27 3.26 4.37
CA ARG A 67 -14.30 3.82 5.26
C ARG A 67 -13.86 3.72 6.71
N ALA A 68 -13.32 2.57 7.12
CA ALA A 68 -12.85 2.38 8.48
C ALA A 68 -11.62 3.23 8.78
N LEU A 69 -10.70 3.41 7.81
CA LEU A 69 -9.53 4.30 7.92
C LEU A 69 -9.96 5.74 8.18
N GLN A 70 -10.93 6.25 7.43
CA GLN A 70 -11.50 7.58 7.65
C GLN A 70 -12.14 7.70 9.03
N ALA A 71 -12.83 6.65 9.49
CA ALA A 71 -13.47 6.60 10.80
C ALA A 71 -12.50 6.27 11.97
N LYS A 72 -11.23 5.94 11.69
CA LYS A 72 -10.26 5.40 12.66
C LYS A 72 -10.79 4.21 13.49
N LYS A 73 -11.63 3.37 12.88
CA LYS A 73 -12.23 2.18 13.52
C LYS A 73 -11.64 0.91 12.93
N ARG A 74 -11.64 -0.19 13.67
CA ARG A 74 -11.20 -1.50 13.14
C ARG A 74 -11.96 -1.86 11.86
N TYR A 75 -13.28 -1.74 11.88
CA TYR A 75 -14.17 -1.94 10.75
C TYR A 75 -15.44 -1.08 10.88
N ILE A 76 -16.31 -1.09 9.86
CA ILE A 76 -17.61 -0.37 9.90
C ILE A 76 -18.74 -1.30 10.36
N VAL A 77 -19.01 -2.38 9.62
CA VAL A 77 -20.07 -3.35 9.96
C VAL A 77 -19.48 -4.72 10.25
N LYS A 78 -18.64 -5.24 9.34
CA LYS A 78 -17.92 -6.51 9.48
C LYS A 78 -16.43 -6.29 9.23
N ASP A 79 -15.61 -7.11 9.88
CA ASP A 79 -14.16 -7.09 9.73
C ASP A 79 -13.75 -7.49 8.31
N LEU A 80 -13.03 -6.61 7.60
CA LEU A 80 -12.60 -6.88 6.22
C LEU A 80 -11.70 -8.13 6.17
N ASN A 81 -10.88 -8.38 7.20
CA ASN A 81 -9.96 -9.50 7.26
C ASN A 81 -10.59 -10.81 7.78
N ARG A 82 -11.91 -10.93 7.61
CA ARG A 82 -12.77 -12.08 7.95
C ARG A 82 -13.84 -12.34 6.89
N GLN A 83 -13.64 -11.81 5.67
CA GLN A 83 -14.62 -11.87 4.57
C GLN A 83 -13.98 -12.31 3.25
N TRP A 84 -12.75 -12.80 3.31
CA TRP A 84 -11.99 -13.19 2.11
C TRP A 84 -12.42 -14.56 1.60
N THR A 85 -12.82 -15.43 2.49
CA THR A 85 -13.32 -16.76 2.17
C THR A 85 -14.73 -16.94 2.75
N PRO A 86 -15.51 -17.90 2.23
CA PRO A 86 -16.88 -18.15 2.69
C PRO A 86 -16.95 -18.79 4.09
N GLU A 87 -15.86 -19.40 4.55
CA GLU A 87 -15.75 -20.01 5.89
C GLU A 87 -15.66 -18.95 7.00
#